data_AF-A0A950AIG8-F1
#
_entry.id   AF-A0A950AIG8-F1
#
_cell.length_a   1.000
_cell.length_b   1.000
_cell.length_c   1.000
_cell.angle_alpha   90.00
_cell.angle_beta   90.00
_cell.angle_gamma   90.00
#
_symmetry.space_group_name_H-M   'P 1'
#
loop_
_entity.id
_entity.type
_entity.pdbx_description
1 polymer ?
#
loop_
_entity_poly.entity_id
_entity_poly.type
_entity_poly.pdbx_seq_one_letter_code
_entity_poly.pdbx_strand_id
1 'polypeptide(L)'
;MAISPEKKTAFEVLVNLNTKQIESIKDLGNLQPFLANPEFDEAKNIVDESPEARAALEKRGYHIKGKISDTFFLDTYAPGKDLKLVHNGKTIRAVRVLFADRQGGTNNYGPYVEGLMALVDLYEGKLLALE
;
A
#
# COMPACT_ATOMS: atom_id res chain seq x y z
N MET A 1 -2.62 -17.24 -7.89
CA MET A 1 -1.98 -16.08 -8.55
C MET A 1 -0.67 -15.82 -7.84
N ALA A 2 0.43 -15.81 -8.59
CA ALA A 2 1.76 -15.53 -8.04
C ALA A 2 2.12 -14.09 -8.36
N ILE A 3 2.38 -13.29 -7.32
CA ILE A 3 2.95 -11.94 -7.46
C ILE A 3 4.46 -12.12 -7.64
N SER A 4 5.05 -11.39 -8.58
CA SER A 4 6.51 -11.33 -8.72
C SER A 4 6.98 -9.91 -8.44
N PRO A 5 7.38 -9.60 -7.19
CA PRO A 5 7.89 -8.28 -6.82
C PRO A 5 9.06 -7.83 -7.69
N GLU A 6 10.01 -8.74 -7.96
CA GLU A 6 11.18 -8.47 -8.82
C GLU A 6 10.79 -8.04 -10.24
N LYS A 7 9.80 -8.72 -10.83
CA LYS A 7 9.34 -8.43 -12.20
C LYS A 7 8.28 -7.34 -12.25
N LYS A 8 7.80 -6.86 -11.09
CA LYS A 8 6.73 -5.87 -10.95
C LYS A 8 5.50 -6.22 -11.80
N THR A 9 5.12 -7.50 -11.78
CA THR A 9 3.99 -8.06 -12.54
C THR A 9 3.36 -9.23 -11.78
N ALA A 10 2.26 -9.76 -12.30
CA ALA A 10 1.59 -10.96 -11.83
C ALA A 10 1.46 -12.00 -12.94
N PHE A 11 1.42 -13.27 -12.53
CA PHE A 11 1.25 -14.40 -13.43
C PHE A 11 0.00 -15.22 -13.09
N GLU A 12 -0.66 -15.68 -14.14
CA GLU A 12 -1.59 -16.80 -14.09
C GLU A 12 -0.82 -18.08 -14.43
N VAL A 13 -0.84 -19.05 -13.51
CA VAL A 13 -0.13 -20.33 -13.66
C VAL A 13 -1.14 -21.46 -13.54
N LEU A 14 -1.19 -22.31 -14.56
CA LEU A 14 -1.99 -23.53 -14.55
C LEU A 14 -1.09 -24.72 -14.22
N VAL A 15 -1.48 -25.49 -13.21
CA VAL A 15 -0.70 -26.65 -12.73
C VAL A 15 -1.57 -27.90 -12.81
N ASN A 16 -1.07 -28.93 -13.48
CA ASN A 16 -1.65 -30.25 -13.45
C ASN A 16 -1.20 -30.97 -12.18
N LEU A 17 -2.14 -31.24 -11.28
CA LEU A 17 -1.83 -31.88 -10.00
C LEU A 17 -1.55 -33.39 -10.14
N ASN A 18 -2.04 -34.04 -11.20
CA ASN A 18 -1.80 -35.47 -11.43
C ASN A 18 -0.38 -35.71 -11.92
N THR A 19 0.06 -34.93 -12.90
CA THR A 19 1.42 -35.04 -13.46
C THR A 19 2.44 -34.22 -12.68
N LYS A 20 1.99 -33.34 -11.78
CA LYS A 20 2.81 -32.37 -11.02
C LYS A 20 3.60 -31.44 -11.93
N GLN A 21 3.03 -31.10 -13.10
CA GLN A 21 3.67 -30.25 -14.10
C GLN A 21 2.91 -28.94 -14.26
N ILE A 22 3.65 -27.89 -14.65
CA ILE A 22 3.06 -26.61 -15.08
C ILE A 22 2.56 -26.79 -16.51
N GLU A 23 1.27 -26.58 -16.73
CA GLU A 23 0.66 -26.66 -18.07
C GLU A 23 0.82 -25.33 -18.83
N SER A 24 0.70 -24.20 -18.13
CA SER A 24 0.88 -22.89 -18.73
C SER A 24 1.27 -21.82 -17.72
N ILE A 25 2.04 -20.83 -18.20
CA ILE A 25 2.35 -19.59 -17.49
C ILE A 25 1.96 -18.43 -18.40
N LYS A 26 1.14 -17.52 -17.91
CA LYS A 26 0.70 -16.32 -18.62
C LYS A 26 1.07 -15.07 -17.83
N ASP A 27 1.81 -14.16 -18.45
CA ASP A 27 2.06 -12.83 -17.92
C ASP A 27 0.77 -12.00 -18.01
N LEU A 28 0.40 -11.35 -16.90
CA LEU A 28 -0.80 -10.52 -16.81
C LEU A 28 -0.51 -9.04 -17.10
N GLY A 29 0.75 -8.69 -17.38
CA GLY A 29 1.18 -7.34 -17.75
C GLY A 29 0.82 -6.31 -16.68
N ASN A 30 -0.07 -5.38 -17.03
CA ASN A 30 -0.49 -4.29 -16.15
C ASN A 30 -1.62 -4.66 -15.17
N LEU A 31 -2.14 -5.88 -15.22
CA LEU A 31 -3.16 -6.31 -14.27
C LEU A 31 -2.57 -6.44 -12.87
N GLN A 32 -3.30 -5.91 -11.90
CA GLN A 32 -2.88 -5.92 -10.51
C GLN A 32 -3.59 -7.06 -9.75
N PRO A 33 -2.83 -7.91 -9.04
CA PRO A 33 -3.42 -8.93 -8.16
C PRO A 33 -4.14 -8.30 -6.97
N PHE A 34 -4.91 -9.09 -6.22
CA PHE A 34 -5.43 -8.63 -4.92
C PHE A 34 -4.27 -8.24 -3.99
N LEU A 35 -4.51 -7.33 -3.04
CA LEU A 35 -3.53 -6.95 -2.02
C LEU A 35 -3.50 -7.98 -0.89
N ALA A 36 -2.32 -8.48 -0.54
CA ALA A 36 -2.14 -9.44 0.53
C ALA A 36 -1.70 -8.78 1.85
N ASN A 37 -1.91 -9.45 2.98
CA ASN A 37 -1.57 -8.92 4.31
C ASN A 37 -0.13 -8.37 4.43
N PRO A 38 0.92 -9.02 3.89
CA PRO A 38 2.28 -8.46 3.95
C PRO A 38 2.41 -7.10 3.26
N GLU A 39 1.63 -6.83 2.22
CA GLU A 39 1.65 -5.55 1.51
C GLU A 39 1.01 -4.43 2.34
N PHE A 40 0.05 -4.76 3.23
CA PHE A 40 -0.49 -3.80 4.18
C PHE A 40 0.51 -3.45 5.28
N ASP A 41 1.25 -4.45 5.78
CA ASP A 41 2.34 -4.23 6.74
C ASP A 41 3.48 -3.40 6.12
N GLU A 42 3.81 -3.66 4.85
CA GLU A 42 4.80 -2.89 4.11
C GLU A 42 4.37 -1.43 3.91
N ALA A 43 3.11 -1.20 3.51
CA ALA A 43 2.57 0.16 3.40
C ALA A 43 2.67 0.93 4.73
N LYS A 44 2.34 0.26 5.84
CA LYS A 44 2.46 0.82 7.19
C LYS A 44 3.90 1.20 7.51
N ASN A 45 4.86 0.32 7.22
CA ASN A 45 6.27 0.60 7.48
C ASN A 45 6.78 1.80 6.65
N ILE A 46 6.42 1.86 5.37
CA ILE A 46 6.76 3.00 4.49
C ILE A 46 6.22 4.32 5.06
N VAL A 47 4.97 4.33 5.53
CA VAL A 47 4.37 5.52 6.14
C VAL A 47 5.06 5.87 7.45
N ASP A 48 5.33 4.89 8.32
CA ASP A 48 6.03 5.10 9.59
C ASP A 48 7.43 5.71 9.43
N GLU A 49 8.12 5.33 8.36
CA GLU A 49 9.46 5.80 8.03
C GLU A 49 9.47 7.11 7.23
N SER A 50 8.32 7.58 6.73
CA SER A 50 8.25 8.80 5.90
C SER A 50 8.35 10.09 6.72
N PRO A 51 9.41 10.89 6.50
CA PRO A 51 9.51 12.22 7.11
C PRO A 51 8.42 13.17 6.60
N GLU A 52 7.99 13.02 5.35
CA GLU A 52 6.96 13.87 4.74
C GLU A 52 5.58 13.63 5.36
N ALA A 53 5.19 12.36 5.57
CA ALA A 53 3.95 12.02 6.26
C ALA A 53 3.94 12.57 7.69
N ARG A 54 5.04 12.38 8.42
CA ARG A 54 5.21 12.95 9.76
C ARG A 54 5.07 14.46 9.75
N ALA A 55 5.80 15.16 8.90
CA ALA A 55 5.76 16.62 8.82
C ALA A 55 4.34 17.13 8.48
N ALA A 56 3.60 16.43 7.61
CA ALA A 56 2.24 16.79 7.26
C ALA A 56 1.26 16.62 8.42
N LEU A 57 1.42 15.59 9.25
CA LEU A 57 0.64 15.38 10.47
C LEU A 57 1.02 16.39 11.55
N GLU A 58 2.32 16.66 11.75
CA GLU A 58 2.79 17.66 12.73
C GLU A 58 2.33 19.08 12.36
N LYS A 59 2.30 19.43 11.08
CA LYS A 59 1.71 20.69 10.58
C LYS A 59 0.21 20.82 10.90
N ARG A 60 -0.48 19.70 11.08
CA ARG A 60 -1.90 19.63 11.48
C ARG A 60 -2.08 19.59 13.00
N GLY A 61 -1.00 19.73 13.78
CA GLY A 61 -1.05 19.85 15.24
C GLY A 61 -0.84 18.54 16.00
N TYR A 62 -0.50 17.44 15.32
CA TYR A 62 -0.23 16.16 15.97
C TYR A 62 1.21 16.11 16.52
N HIS A 63 1.38 15.50 17.70
CA HIS A 63 2.71 15.32 18.32
C HIS A 63 3.10 13.84 18.34
N ILE A 64 3.86 13.41 17.33
CA ILE A 64 4.19 12.00 17.11
C ILE A 64 5.53 11.68 17.78
N LYS A 65 5.51 10.90 18.88
CA LYS A 65 6.72 10.56 19.65
C LYS A 65 7.47 9.32 19.14
N GLY A 66 6.75 8.40 18.52
CA GLY A 66 7.25 7.10 18.04
C GLY A 66 6.93 6.93 16.57
N LYS A 67 6.46 5.74 16.19
CA LYS A 67 5.94 5.49 14.84
C LYS A 67 4.64 6.27 14.63
N ILE A 68 4.34 6.63 13.38
CA ILE A 68 3.05 7.26 13.05
C ILE A 68 1.92 6.31 13.46
N SER A 69 2.10 5.03 13.16
CA SER A 69 1.16 3.96 13.46
C SER A 69 0.97 3.64 14.94
N ASP A 70 1.77 4.22 15.85
CA ASP A 70 1.51 4.16 17.29
C ASP A 70 0.36 5.12 17.66
N THR A 71 0.30 6.28 16.99
CA THR A 71 -0.72 7.32 17.23
C THR A 71 -1.95 7.10 16.36
N PHE A 72 -1.74 6.68 15.10
CA PHE A 72 -2.80 6.51 14.11
C PHE A 72 -3.03 5.04 13.79
N PHE A 73 -4.28 4.67 13.58
CA PHE A 73 -4.58 3.52 12.74
C PHE A 73 -4.38 3.91 11.28
N LEU A 74 -3.52 3.16 10.59
CA LEU A 74 -3.23 3.34 9.18
C LEU A 74 -4.16 2.44 8.37
N ASP A 75 -5.26 3.02 7.91
CA ASP A 75 -6.31 2.29 7.22
C ASP A 75 -5.99 2.20 5.73
N THR A 76 -5.81 0.99 5.22
CA THR A 76 -5.26 0.73 3.89
C THR A 76 -6.36 0.35 2.90
N TYR A 77 -6.39 1.02 1.75
CA TYR A 77 -7.36 0.77 0.70
C TYR A 77 -6.69 0.56 -0.65
N ALA A 78 -7.35 -0.24 -1.50
CA ALA A 78 -6.97 -0.32 -2.91
C ALA A 78 -7.01 1.08 -3.54
N PRO A 79 -6.07 1.41 -4.44
CA PRO A 79 -5.91 2.76 -4.98
C PRO A 79 -6.99 3.10 -6.03
N GLY A 80 -7.82 2.13 -6.42
CA GLY A 80 -8.80 2.28 -7.48
C GLY A 80 -8.15 2.39 -8.85
N LYS A 81 -8.78 3.15 -9.75
CA LYS A 81 -8.31 3.38 -11.11
C LYS A 81 -7.97 4.86 -11.29
N ASP A 82 -6.70 5.15 -11.58
CA ASP A 82 -6.21 6.50 -11.84
C ASP A 82 -5.02 6.43 -12.82
N LEU A 83 -4.88 7.42 -13.71
CA LEU A 83 -3.76 7.55 -14.63
C LEU A 83 -2.42 7.75 -13.91
N LYS A 84 -2.43 8.36 -12.71
CA LYS A 84 -1.24 8.50 -11.85
C LYS A 84 -0.66 7.15 -11.42
N LEU A 85 -1.44 6.08 -11.49
CA LEU A 85 -1.00 4.71 -11.15
C LEU A 85 -0.32 4.00 -12.31
N VAL A 86 -0.08 4.69 -13.43
CA VAL A 86 0.69 4.17 -14.55
C VAL A 86 1.90 5.07 -14.77
N HIS A 87 3.10 4.50 -14.65
CA HIS A 87 4.36 5.20 -14.89
C HIS A 87 5.16 4.46 -15.96
N ASN A 88 5.60 5.18 -17.00
CA ASN A 88 6.33 4.61 -18.14
C ASN A 88 5.65 3.37 -18.75
N GLY A 89 4.32 3.40 -18.85
CA GLY A 89 3.51 2.31 -19.42
C GLY A 89 3.31 1.10 -18.51
N LYS A 90 3.84 1.12 -17.27
CA LYS A 90 3.65 0.06 -16.27
C LYS A 90 2.76 0.52 -15.13
N THR A 91 1.90 -0.37 -14.65
CA THR A 91 1.07 -0.08 -13.47
C THR A 91 1.91 -0.14 -12.21
N ILE A 92 1.76 0.86 -11.37
CA ILE A 92 2.38 0.95 -10.05
C ILE A 92 1.59 0.10 -9.06
N ARG A 93 2.28 -0.63 -8.19
CA ARG A 93 1.65 -1.38 -7.10
C ARG A 93 1.38 -0.44 -5.94
N ALA A 94 0.26 0.27 -6.00
CA ALA A 94 -0.05 1.30 -5.02
C ALA A 94 -1.12 0.90 -4.01
N VAL A 95 -1.12 1.55 -2.85
CA VAL A 95 -2.21 1.56 -1.88
C VAL A 95 -2.45 2.96 -1.35
N ARG A 96 -3.69 3.25 -0.96
CA ARG A 96 -4.04 4.46 -0.20
C ARG A 96 -3.95 4.15 1.28
N VAL A 97 -3.41 5.08 2.05
CA VAL A 97 -3.38 5.01 3.51
C VAL A 97 -4.09 6.24 4.06
N LEU A 98 -5.16 6.01 4.79
CA LEU A 98 -5.87 7.01 5.56
C LEU A 98 -5.41 6.95 7.01
N PHE A 99 -5.41 8.10 7.68
CA PHE A 99 -4.93 8.23 9.05
C PHE A 99 -6.14 8.41 9.98
N ALA A 100 -6.44 7.43 10.82
CA ALA A 100 -7.45 7.55 11.87
C ALA A 100 -6.76 7.73 13.22
N ASP A 101 -6.99 8.88 13.87
CA ASP A 101 -6.39 9.20 15.16
C ASP A 101 -7.00 8.33 16.26
N ARG A 102 -6.17 7.57 16.98
CA ARG A 102 -6.65 6.75 18.10
C ARG A 102 -6.99 7.58 19.34
N GLN A 103 -6.55 8.84 19.41
CA GLN A 103 -6.79 9.76 20.53
C GLN A 103 -6.35 9.16 21.89
N GLY A 104 -5.31 8.33 21.89
CA GLY A 104 -4.82 7.61 23.07
C GLY A 104 -5.67 6.41 23.50
N GLY A 105 -6.71 6.04 22.75
CA GLY A 105 -7.56 4.87 22.98
C GLY A 105 -7.16 3.64 22.17
N THR A 106 -7.98 2.58 22.25
CA THR A 106 -7.79 1.31 21.53
C THR A 106 -8.67 1.16 20.29
N ASN A 107 -9.58 2.11 20.04
CA ASN A 107 -10.42 2.10 18.85
C ASN A 107 -9.60 2.50 17.62
N ASN A 108 -9.53 1.61 16.63
CA ASN A 108 -8.83 1.86 15.38
C ASN A 108 -9.60 2.82 14.44
N TYR A 109 -10.90 2.99 14.61
CA TYR A 109 -11.72 3.88 13.79
C TYR A 109 -12.10 5.14 14.57
N GLY A 110 -11.09 5.84 15.09
CA GLY A 110 -11.26 7.20 15.58
C GLY A 110 -11.45 8.21 14.44
N PRO A 111 -11.46 9.52 14.74
CA PRO A 111 -11.60 10.54 13.71
C PRO A 111 -10.48 10.44 12.67
N TYR A 112 -10.85 10.47 11.39
CA TYR A 112 -9.88 10.55 10.31
C TYR A 112 -9.26 11.95 10.23
N VAL A 113 -7.99 12.00 9.86
CA VAL A 113 -7.31 13.25 9.50
C VAL A 113 -7.82 13.69 8.14
N GLU A 114 -8.85 14.53 8.15
CA GLU A 114 -9.47 15.06 6.93
C GLU A 114 -8.46 15.79 6.03
N GLY A 115 -8.60 15.58 4.71
CA GLY A 115 -7.69 16.15 3.71
C GLY A 115 -6.24 15.69 3.87
N LEU A 116 -6.04 14.44 4.29
CA LEU A 116 -4.74 13.78 4.29
C LEU A 116 -4.86 12.29 3.98
N MET A 117 -4.26 11.88 2.87
CA MET A 117 -4.16 10.51 2.37
C MET A 117 -2.77 10.32 1.78
N ALA A 118 -2.10 9.25 2.19
CA ALA A 118 -0.83 8.86 1.60
C ALA A 118 -1.08 7.84 0.49
N LEU A 119 -0.61 8.13 -0.72
CA LEU A 119 -0.53 7.15 -1.80
C LEU A 119 0.85 6.52 -1.77
N VAL A 120 0.92 5.23 -1.48
CA VAL A 120 2.17 4.47 -1.29
C VAL A 120 2.45 3.63 -2.52
N ASP A 121 3.70 3.61 -3.00
CA ASP A 121 4.21 2.64 -3.97
C ASP A 121 4.93 1.50 -3.25
N LEU A 122 4.34 0.31 -3.30
CA LEU A 122 4.87 -0.90 -2.67
C LEU A 122 6.07 -1.50 -3.41
N TYR A 123 6.22 -1.23 -4.71
CA TYR A 123 7.39 -1.72 -5.45
C TYR A 123 8.62 -0.84 -5.26
N GLU A 124 8.42 0.45 -5.03
CA GLU A 124 9.51 1.41 -4.81
C GLU A 124 9.76 1.72 -3.33
N GLY A 125 8.89 1.26 -2.42
CA GLY A 125 9.05 1.44 -0.98
C GLY A 125 8.93 2.90 -0.52
N LYS A 126 8.07 3.70 -1.18
CA LYS A 126 8.01 5.16 -0.93
C LYS A 126 6.60 5.74 -1.09
N LEU A 127 6.41 6.97 -0.61
CA LEU A 127 5.22 7.74 -0.93
C LEU A 127 5.30 8.28 -2.37
N LEU A 128 4.21 8.13 -3.12
CA LEU A 128 4.00 8.77 -4.42
C LEU A 128 3.39 10.16 -4.27
N ALA A 129 2.45 10.28 -3.34
CA ALA A 129 1.72 11.51 -3.08
C ALA A 129 1.22 11.55 -1.65
N LEU A 130 0.96 12.76 -1.18
CA LEU A 130 0.33 13.05 0.09
C LEU A 130 -0.67 14.18 -0.16
N GLU A 131 -1.95 13.85 -0.18
CA GLU A 131 -3.05 14.74 -0.62
C GLU A 131 -4.13 14.89 0.44
#